data_AF-A0A949YPU4-F1
#
_entry.id   AF-A0A949YPU4-F1
#
_cell.length_a   1.000
_cell.length_b   1.000
_cell.length_c   1.000
_cell.angle_alpha   90.00
_cell.angle_beta   90.00
_cell.angle_gamma   90.00
#
_symmetry.space_group_name_H-M   'P 1'
#
loop_
_entity.id
_entity.type
_entity.pdbx_description
1 polymer ?
#
loop_
_entity_poly.entity_id
_entity_poly.type
_entity_poly.pdbx_seq_one_letter_code
_entity_poly.pdbx_strand_id
1 'polypeptide(L)' 'IGRNFAGVHYRSDYQEGLLLGEALAISVLRDQAATYAENYQGFTFTRFDGTPETV' A
#
# COMPACT_ATOMS: atom_id res chain seq x y z
N ILE A 1 -5.90 14.28 -1.62
CA ILE A 1 -6.77 15.28 -2.30
C ILE A 1 -7.57 16.15 -1.33
N GLY A 2 -8.34 15.62 -0.38
CA GLY A 2 -9.09 16.46 0.58
C GLY A 2 -8.22 17.48 1.34
N ARG A 3 -7.01 17.08 1.75
CA ARG A 3 -6.06 18.00 2.40
C ARG A 3 -5.46 19.05 1.45
N ASN A 4 -5.43 18.76 0.15
CA ASN A 4 -5.04 19.73 -0.88
C ASN A 4 -6.11 20.82 -0.98
N PHE A 5 -7.39 20.44 -0.97
CA PHE A 5 -8.52 21.39 -0.94
C PHE A 5 -8.52 22.26 0.33
N ALA A 6 -8.10 21.70 1.46
CA ALA A 6 -7.91 22.46 2.69
C ALA A 6 -6.70 23.42 2.66
N GLY A 7 -5.93 23.46 1.56
CA GLY A 7 -4.81 24.38 1.37
C GLY A 7 -3.54 24.03 2.16
N VAL A 8 -3.46 22.80 2.69
CA VAL A 8 -2.36 22.38 3.59
C VAL A 8 -1.44 21.31 2.98
N HIS A 9 -1.69 20.89 1.74
CA HIS A 9 -0.85 19.92 1.02
C HIS A 9 -0.84 20.17 -0.49
N TYR A 10 0.24 19.74 -1.16
CA TYR A 10 0.33 19.71 -2.61
C TYR A 10 -0.05 18.34 -3.19
N ARG A 11 -0.24 18.28 -4.51
CA ARG A 11 -0.55 17.01 -5.21
C ARG A 11 0.58 15.99 -5.07
N SER A 12 1.83 16.47 -5.09
CA SER A 12 3.03 15.66 -4.83
C SER A 12 2.97 14.97 -3.48
N ASP A 13 2.62 15.69 -2.41
CA ASP A 13 2.57 15.14 -1.05
C ASP A 13 1.55 14.00 -0.93
N TYR A 14 0.42 14.14 -1.63
CA TYR A 14 -0.59 13.10 -1.69
C TYR A 14 -0.09 11.88 -2.47
N GLN A 15 0.50 12.08 -3.65
CA GLN A 15 0.95 10.99 -4.51
C GLN A 15 2.10 10.20 -3.88
N GLU A 16 3.16 10.89 -3.47
CA GLU A 16 4.33 10.22 -2.87
C GLU A 16 3.99 9.58 -1.52
N GLY A 17 3.13 10.22 -0.72
CA GLY A 17 2.64 9.64 0.53
C GLY A 17 1.81 8.37 0.31
N LEU A 18 1.03 8.31 -0.77
CA LEU A 18 0.24 7.12 -1.13
C LEU A 18 1.15 5.95 -1.52
N LEU A 19 2.16 6.20 -2.35
CA LEU A 19 3.13 5.20 -2.80
C LEU A 19 4.01 4.68 -1.65
N LEU A 20 4.44 5.58 -0.75
CA LEU A 20 5.18 5.21 0.45
C LEU A 20 4.33 4.31 1.37
N GLY A 21 3.07 4.67 1.58
CA GLY A 21 2.14 3.90 2.40
C GLY A 21 1.87 2.51 1.83
N GLU A 22 1.70 2.40 0.51
CA GLU A 22 1.53 1.11 -0.17
C GLU A 22 2.76 0.21 0.02
N ALA A 23 3.96 0.73 -0.22
CA ALA A 23 5.20 -0.03 -0.08
C ALA A 23 5.40 -0.57 1.34
N LEU A 24 5.10 0.25 2.36
CA LEU A 24 5.15 -0.17 3.76
C LEU A 24 4.10 -1.23 4.10
N ALA A 25 2.88 -1.08 3.60
CA ALA A 25 1.83 -2.07 3.83
C ALA A 25 2.22 -3.44 3.23
N ILE A 26 2.72 -3.45 1.99
CA ILE A 26 3.23 -4.65 1.32
C ILE A 26 4.32 -5.33 2.16
N SER A 27 5.30 -4.58 2.70
CA SER A 27 6.35 -5.18 3.53
C SER A 27 5.80 -5.82 4.80
N VAL A 28 4.87 -5.13 5.48
CA VAL A 28 4.21 -5.67 6.68
C VAL A 28 3.43 -6.93 6.37
N LEU A 29 2.69 -6.98 5.26
CA LEU A 29 1.93 -8.16 4.87
C LEU A 29 2.83 -9.35 4.58
N ARG A 30 3.98 -9.15 3.92
CA ARG A 30 4.98 -10.20 3.69
C ARG A 30 5.58 -10.73 5.00
N ASP A 31 5.91 -9.82 5.91
CA ASP A 31 6.44 -10.20 7.23
C ASP A 31 5.41 -11.00 8.04
N GLN A 32 4.13 -10.59 7.99
CA GLN A 32 3.03 -11.30 8.65
C GLN A 32 2.72 -12.65 8.01
N ALA A 33 2.78 -12.77 6.68
CA ALA A 33 2.54 -14.02 5.96
C ALA A 33 3.47 -15.14 6.46
N ALA A 34 4.72 -14.81 6.79
CA ALA A 34 5.69 -15.76 7.36
C ALA A 34 5.32 -16.31 8.75
N THR A 35 4.33 -15.70 9.42
CA THR A 35 3.89 -16.11 10.77
C THR A 35 2.66 -17.02 10.76
N TYR A 36 2.02 -17.23 9.61
CA TYR A 36 0.81 -18.04 9.52
C TYR A 36 1.15 -19.53 9.50
N ALA A 37 0.49 -20.29 10.38
CA ALA A 37 0.64 -21.74 10.47
C ALA A 37 -0.27 -22.51 9.49
N GLU A 38 -1.22 -21.82 8.86
CA GLU A 38 -2.10 -22.37 7.83
C GLU A 38 -1.43 -22.34 6.44
N ASN A 39 -1.93 -23.16 5.51
CA ASN A 39 -1.48 -23.11 4.13
C ASN A 39 -2.01 -21.83 3.46
N TYR A 40 -1.23 -20.78 3.59
CA TYR A 40 -1.55 -19.44 3.16
C TYR A 40 -1.17 -19.22 1.69
N GLN A 41 -2.15 -18.83 0.87
CA GLN A 41 -1.99 -18.68 -0.59
C GLN A 41 -1.64 -17.25 -1.04
N GLY A 42 -1.44 -16.33 -0.08
CA GLY A 42 -1.11 -14.93 -0.36
C GLY A 42 -2.30 -13.98 -0.36
N PHE A 43 -2.04 -12.69 -0.15
CA PHE A 43 -3.03 -11.62 -0.37
C PHE A 43 -2.83 -11.12 -1.80
N THR A 44 -3.89 -11.18 -2.61
CA THR A 44 -3.84 -10.66 -3.98
C THR A 44 -4.67 -9.40 -4.11
N PHE A 45 -4.08 -8.34 -4.64
CA PHE A 45 -4.75 -7.07 -4.88
C PHE A 45 -4.09 -6.28 -6.02
N THR A 46 -4.74 -5.20 -6.44
CA THR A 46 -4.22 -4.28 -7.46
C THR A 46 -3.61 -3.07 -6.78
N ARG A 47 -2.37 -2.75 -7.16
CA ARG A 47 -1.62 -1.59 -6.68
C ARG A 47 -2.17 -0.28 -7.23
N PHE A 48 -1.76 0.84 -6.65
CA PHE A 48 -2.16 2.17 -7.09
C PHE A 48 -1.68 2.52 -8.51
N ASP A 49 -0.63 1.87 -9.01
CA ASP A 49 -0.17 1.99 -10.41
C ASP A 49 -0.96 1.10 -11.39
N GLY A 50 -1.91 0.31 -10.89
CA GLY A 50 -2.74 -0.60 -11.67
C GLY A 50 -2.17 -2.00 -11.88
N THR A 51 -0.97 -2.29 -11.37
CA THR A 51 -0.37 -3.62 -11.49
C THR A 51 -0.90 -4.58 -10.41
N PRO A 52 -1.04 -5.89 -10.71
CA PRO A 52 -1.40 -6.88 -9.70
C PRO A 52 -0.21 -7.20 -8.79
N GLU A 53 -0.49 -7.41 -7.51
CA GLU A 53 0.48 -7.85 -6.49
C GLU A 53 -0.11 -9.05 -5.72
N THR A 54 0.74 -10.04 -5.47
CA THR A 54 0.46 -11.13 -4.52
C THR A 54 1.59 -11.15 -3.48
N VAL A 55 1.24 -10.93 -2.21
CA VAL A 55 2.15 -11.02 -1.06
C VAL A 55 1.95 -12.28 -0.27
#